data_AF-A0A353V230-F1
#
_entry.id   AF-A0A353V230-F1
#
_cell.length_a   1.000
_cell.length_b   1.000
_cell.length_c   1.000
_cell.angle_alpha   90.00
_cell.angle_beta   90.00
_cell.angle_gamma   90.00
#
_symmetry.space_group_name_H-M   'P 1'
#
loop_
_entity.id
_entity.type
_entity.pdbx_description
1 polymer ?
#
loop_
_entity_poly.entity_id
_entity_poly.type
_entity_poly.pdbx_seq_one_letter_code
_entity_poly.pdbx_strand_id
1 'polypeptide(L)' 'PPRAPARAPELQGIVLRDDGPVAYIVAPGATQARGYRVGDALGGGVIETIGERRVVLRTREGTVELRLDIPKPRPTR' A
#
# COMPACT_ATOMS: atom_id res chain seq x y z
N PRO A 1 0.31 -17.96 -20.27
CA PRO A 1 -0.69 -17.98 -19.18
C PRO A 1 -1.51 -16.68 -19.12
N PRO A 2 -2.84 -16.74 -18.92
CA PRO A 2 -3.61 -15.52 -18.66
C PRO A 2 -3.12 -14.94 -17.32
N ARG A 3 -2.58 -13.72 -17.34
CA ARG A 3 -2.34 -12.98 -16.10
C ARG A 3 -3.72 -12.77 -15.46
N ALA A 4 -3.94 -13.32 -14.27
CA ALA A 4 -5.07 -12.91 -13.45
C ALA A 4 -5.09 -11.36 -13.42
N PRO A 5 -6.28 -10.72 -13.48
CA PRO A 5 -6.35 -9.27 -13.41
C PRO A 5 -5.55 -8.83 -12.20
N ALA A 6 -4.53 -8.00 -12.43
CA ALA A 6 -3.62 -7.58 -11.38
C ALA A 6 -4.45 -6.87 -10.31
N ARG A 7 -4.61 -7.50 -9.13
CA ARG A 7 -5.31 -6.87 -8.01
C ARG A 7 -4.66 -5.53 -7.72
N ALA A 8 -5.46 -4.52 -7.45
CA ALA A 8 -4.93 -3.24 -6.98
C ALA A 8 -4.07 -3.49 -5.72
N PRO A 9 -2.99 -2.72 -5.52
CA PRO A 9 -2.20 -2.83 -4.30
C PRO A 9 -3.05 -2.51 -3.07
N GLU A 10 -2.83 -3.24 -1.98
CA GLU A 10 -3.62 -3.11 -0.74
C GLU A 10 -2.73 -2.72 0.44
N LEU A 11 -3.04 -1.60 1.09
CA LEU A 11 -2.32 -1.11 2.26
C LEU A 11 -2.82 -1.81 3.53
N GLN A 12 -1.95 -2.61 4.14
CA GLN A 12 -2.27 -3.43 5.32
C GLN A 12 -1.90 -2.74 6.63
N GLY A 13 -0.89 -1.87 6.62
CA GLY A 13 -0.37 -1.26 7.83
C GLY A 13 0.63 -0.15 7.54
N ILE A 14 0.79 0.76 8.50
CA ILE A 14 1.85 1.76 8.49
C ILE A 14 2.51 1.72 9.86
N VAL A 15 3.83 1.72 9.87
CA VAL A 15 4.63 1.80 11.09
C VAL A 15 5.43 3.10 11.03
N LEU A 16 5.19 3.97 12.00
CA LEU A 16 5.94 5.20 12.18
C LEU A 16 7.16 4.89 13.05
N ARG A 17 8.35 5.30 12.59
CA ARG A 17 9.64 5.06 13.25
C ARG A 17 10.52 6.28 13.12
N ASP A 18 11.54 6.37 13.98
CA ASP A 18 12.52 7.46 13.96
C ASP A 18 13.34 7.50 12.67
N ASP A 19 13.60 6.34 12.05
CA ASP A 19 14.31 6.23 10.77
C ASP A 19 13.41 6.46 9.54
N GLY A 20 12.17 6.89 9.77
CA GLY A 20 11.16 7.17 8.76
C GLY A 20 10.03 6.14 8.72
N PRO A 21 8.87 6.53 8.17
CA PRO A 21 7.70 5.65 8.12
C PRO A 21 7.89 4.50 7.12
N VAL A 22 7.32 3.34 7.46
CA VAL A 22 7.31 2.15 6.61
C VAL A 22 5.87 1.70 6.38
N ALA A 23 5.49 1.55 5.11
CA ALA A 23 4.18 1.06 4.71
C ALA A 23 4.23 -0.43 4.37
N TYR A 24 3.31 -1.22 4.92
CA TYR A 24 3.17 -2.64 4.61
C TYR A 24 2.07 -2.81 3.56
N ILE A 25 2.46 -3.19 2.34
CA ILE A 25 1.56 -3.23 1.18
C ILE A 25 1.62 -4.61 0.52
N VAL A 26 0.46 -5.17 0.19
CA VAL A 26 0.34 -6.33 -0.70
C VAL A 26 0.39 -5.80 -2.14
N ALA A 27 1.45 -6.14 -2.86
CA ALA A 27 1.62 -5.70 -4.24
C ALA A 27 0.66 -6.45 -5.19
N PRO A 28 0.40 -5.90 -6.39
CA PRO A 28 -0.40 -6.59 -7.40
C PRO A 28 0.17 -7.97 -7.72
N GLY A 29 -0.59 -9.02 -7.46
CA GLY A 29 -0.18 -10.41 -7.66
C GLY A 29 0.67 -11.02 -6.53
N ALA A 30 0.93 -10.28 -5.46
CA ALA A 30 1.50 -10.83 -4.23
C ALA A 30 0.40 -11.39 -3.32
N THR A 31 0.76 -12.36 -2.48
CA THR A 31 -0.12 -12.92 -1.45
C THR A 31 0.17 -12.38 -0.05
N GLN A 32 1.29 -11.68 0.12
CA GLN A 32 1.77 -11.19 1.41
C GLN A 32 2.23 -9.75 1.31
N ALA A 33 2.08 -9.02 2.42
CA ALA A 33 2.55 -7.65 2.52
C ALA A 33 4.08 -7.60 2.62
N ARG A 34 4.68 -6.57 2.02
CA ARG A 34 6.10 -6.21 2.19
C ARG A 34 6.21 -4.77 2.67
N GLY A 35 7.31 -4.45 3.34
CA GLY A 35 7.62 -3.09 3.76
C GLY A 35 8.13 -2.25 2.58
N TYR A 36 7.57 -1.05 2.42
CA TYR A 36 7.96 -0.05 1.44
C TYR A 36 8.24 1.28 2.14
N ARG A 37 9.23 2.01 1.62
CA ARG A 37 9.61 3.36 2.03
C ARG A 37 9.38 4.34 0.87
N VAL A 38 9.44 5.63 1.17
CA VAL A 38 9.43 6.67 0.13
C VAL A 38 10.58 6.42 -0.85
N GLY A 39 10.27 6.44 -2.14
CA GLY A 39 11.20 6.12 -3.22
C GLY A 39 11.13 4.67 -3.73
N ASP A 40 10.47 3.75 -3.02
CA ASP A 40 10.36 2.36 -3.47
C ASP A 40 9.35 2.21 -4.63
N ALA A 41 9.63 1.28 -5.53
CA ALA A 41 8.75 0.95 -6.65
C ALA A 41 7.63 -0.02 -6.23
N LEU A 42 6.39 0.27 -6.61
CA LEU A 42 5.21 -0.55 -6.35
C LEU A 42 4.23 -0.49 -7.53
N GLY A 43 3.95 -1.65 -8.14
CA GLY A 43 2.85 -1.77 -9.11
C GLY A 43 2.93 -0.87 -10.34
N GLY A 44 4.13 -0.41 -10.72
CA GLY A 44 4.33 0.53 -11.84
C GLY A 44 4.38 2.01 -11.44
N GLY A 45 4.22 2.32 -10.14
CA GLY A 45 4.47 3.63 -9.56
C GLY A 45 5.61 3.60 -8.54
N VAL A 46 5.84 4.76 -7.92
CA VAL A 46 6.82 4.95 -6.85
C VAL A 46 6.12 5.52 -5.63
N ILE A 47 6.48 5.05 -4.43
CA ILE A 47 5.98 5.64 -3.18
C ILE A 47 6.49 7.07 -3.08
N GLU A 48 5.58 8.04 -3.12
CA GLU A 48 5.90 9.47 -3.00
C GLU A 48 5.78 9.95 -1.56
N THR A 49 4.78 9.45 -0.82
CA THR A 49 4.55 9.87 0.57
C THR A 49 3.93 8.74 1.38
N ILE A 50 4.36 8.60 2.63
CA ILE A 50 3.73 7.73 3.63
C ILE A 50 3.26 8.63 4.77
N GLY A 51 1.94 8.78 4.88
CA GLY A 51 1.28 9.47 5.99
C GLY A 51 0.81 8.50 7.07
N GLU A 52 0.07 8.98 8.07
CA GLU A 52 -0.32 8.13 9.21
C GLU A 52 -1.35 7.04 8.86
N ARG A 53 -2.17 7.27 7.83
CA ARG A 53 -3.26 6.35 7.42
C ARG A 53 -3.34 6.12 5.92
N ARG A 54 -2.44 6.75 5.16
CA ARG A 54 -2.46 6.74 3.70
C ARG A 54 -1.07 6.70 3.12
N VAL A 55 -0.96 6.15 1.93
CA VAL A 55 0.25 6.14 1.13
C VAL A 55 -0.08 6.71 -0.24
N VAL A 56 0.75 7.61 -0.72
CA VAL A 56 0.60 8.22 -2.04
C VAL A 56 1.63 7.60 -2.98
N LEU A 57 1.14 7.08 -4.11
CA LEU A 57 1.97 6.61 -5.21
C LEU A 57 1.94 7.62 -6.33
N ARG A 58 3.10 7.87 -6.91
CA ARG A 58 3.22 8.55 -8.20
C ARG A 58 3.33 7.50 -9.30
N THR A 59 2.33 7.41 -10.16
CA THR A 59 2.36 6.56 -11.36
C THR A 59 2.54 7.43 -12.61
N ARG A 60 2.61 6.79 -13.78
CA ARG A 60 2.64 7.50 -15.07
C ARG A 60 1.29 8.12 -15.43
N GLU A 61 0.19 7.51 -15.00
CA GLU A 61 -1.17 8.01 -15.23
C GLU A 61 -1.58 9.11 -14.25
N GLY A 62 -0.88 9.24 -13.11
CA GLY A 62 -1.12 10.28 -12.13
C GLY A 62 -0.82 9.81 -10.70
N THR A 63 -1.40 10.52 -9.74
CA THR A 63 -1.22 10.20 -8.32
C THR A 63 -2.31 9.25 -7.85
N VAL A 64 -1.94 8.18 -7.17
CA VAL A 64 -2.85 7.18 -6.59
C VAL A 64 -2.70 7.17 -5.08
N GLU A 65 -3.81 7.33 -4.35
CA GLU A 65 -3.82 7.27 -2.88
C GLU A 65 -4.30 5.89 -2.42
N LEU A 66 -3.45 5.17 -1.68
CA LEU A 66 -3.82 3.97 -0.94
C LEU A 66 -4.19 4.35 0.49
N ARG A 67 -5.31 3.84 0.96
CA ARG A 67 -5.81 4.08 2.32
C ARG A 67 -5.78 2.78 3.10
N LEU A 68 -5.52 2.88 4.41
CA LEU A 68 -5.66 1.74 5.30
C LEU A 68 -7.13 1.33 5.33
N ASP A 69 -7.43 0.11 4.90
CA ASP A 69 -8.76 -0.45 5.12
C ASP A 69 -8.83 -0.90 6.58
N ILE A 70 -9.54 -0.14 7.40
CA ILE A 70 -9.78 -0.50 8.80
C ILE A 70 -11.12 -1.24 8.82
N PRO A 71 -11.12 -2.57 8.97
CA PRO A 71 -12.37 -3.32 9.06
C PRO A 71 -13.15 -2.81 10.26
N LYS A 72 -14.41 -2.44 10.03
CA LYS A 72 -15.32 -2.02 11.10
C LYS A 72 -15.43 -3.15 12.14
N PRO A 73 -15.47 -2.85 13.45
CA PRO A 73 -15.67 -3.87 14.46
C PRO A 73 -16.96 -4.62 14.16
N ARG A 74 -16.86 -5.94 13.99
CA ARG A 74 -18.04 -6.79 13.85
C ARG A 74 -18.75 -6.82 15.22
N PRO A 75 -20.08 -6.62 15.28
CA PRO A 75 -20.80 -6.79 16.53
C PRO A 75 -20.60 -8.23 16.99
N THR A 76 -19.90 -8.42 18.11
CA THR A 76 -19.91 -9.68 18.86
C THR A 76 -21.31 -9.82 19.44
N ARG A 77 -22.10 -10.73 18.88
CA ARG A 77 -23.39 -11.14 19.44
C ARG A 77 -23.17 -12.15 20.56
#